data_AF-A0A5C6HPX0-F1
#
_entry.id   AF-A0A5C6HPX0-F1
#
_cell.length_a   1.000
_cell.length_b   1.000
_cell.length_c   1.000
_cell.angle_alpha   90.00
_cell.angle_beta   90.00
_cell.angle_gamma   90.00
#
_symmetry.space_group_name_H-M   'P 1'
#
loop_
_entity.id
_entity.type
_entity.pdbx_description
1 polymer ?
#
loop_
_entity_poly.entity_id
_entity_poly.type
_entity_poly.pdbx_seq_one_letter_code
_entity_poly.pdbx_strand_id
1 'polypeptide(L)'
;AEGMQDSSQPYKYNGKELDTDRGLNMYDYSARYMDPALGRFNTMDPMAEKYYSISPYAYCAGNPVRFFDPNGKEIWIYYDDEDGKRQQMLYNANMKYEGDNTFVSASVNYLNSMYSNGGADIMDVLIGSNNSFNMINKTPTDNNGNTLDALQFNETAGGGGDIYAGMLMNSSYSDYVKVEGVSHELFHGFQYEKGQGGASVFNEVEAMVYSSVIANNWLSNNPDYIGALSSNGLGNGSASGNLYEQSFKSLVKDGYSKELFVNTIKTFKTGSNSNASGGYTKIPLMRNNTQVPLLKKYNPKLRK
;
A
#
# COMPACT_ATOMS: atom_id res chain seq x y z
N ALA A 1 24.26 -23.41 36.01
CA ALA A 1 23.41 -22.22 35.89
C ALA A 1 23.08 -22.05 34.43
N GLU A 2 21.81 -22.28 34.07
CA GLU A 2 21.27 -21.99 32.74
C GLU A 2 21.30 -20.48 32.51
N GLY A 3 21.77 -20.05 31.33
CA GLY A 3 21.99 -18.65 31.01
C GLY A 3 21.51 -18.30 29.60
N MET A 4 20.24 -17.90 29.55
CA MET A 4 19.64 -16.87 28.67
C MET A 4 19.64 -17.10 27.15
N GLN A 5 18.42 -17.28 26.66
CA GLN A 5 17.94 -17.23 25.28
C GLN A 5 18.32 -15.88 24.65
N ASP A 6 19.23 -15.89 23.68
CA ASP A 6 19.57 -14.70 22.88
C ASP A 6 18.39 -14.40 21.95
N SER A 7 17.80 -13.22 22.09
CA SER A 7 16.83 -12.68 21.14
C SER A 7 17.57 -12.28 19.85
N SER A 8 17.95 -13.27 19.05
CA SER A 8 18.59 -13.04 17.75
C SER A 8 17.68 -12.16 16.89
N GLN A 9 18.13 -10.95 16.58
CA GLN A 9 17.54 -10.11 15.54
C GLN A 9 18.09 -10.60 14.19
N PRO A 10 17.27 -11.28 13.35
CA PRO A 10 17.75 -11.87 12.11
C PRO A 10 18.04 -10.80 11.06
N TYR A 11 17.34 -9.67 11.08
CA TYR A 11 17.53 -8.57 10.14
C TYR A 11 18.64 -7.62 10.61
N LYS A 12 19.68 -7.41 9.80
CA LYS A 12 20.80 -6.52 10.14
C LYS A 12 21.09 -5.52 9.02
N TYR A 13 22.19 -5.71 8.30
CA TYR A 13 22.64 -4.78 7.27
C TYR A 13 21.58 -4.64 6.17
N ASN A 14 21.23 -3.39 5.84
CA ASN A 14 20.20 -3.03 4.86
C ASN A 14 18.84 -3.71 5.07
N GLY A 15 18.49 -4.04 6.31
CA GLY A 15 17.22 -4.71 6.65
C GLY A 15 17.09 -6.10 6.03
N LYS A 16 18.19 -6.72 5.59
CA LYS A 16 18.22 -8.08 5.07
C LYS A 16 18.50 -9.09 6.18
N GLU A 17 17.88 -10.25 6.05
CA GLU A 17 18.07 -11.36 6.97
C GLU A 17 19.52 -11.85 6.87
N LEU A 18 20.20 -11.90 8.01
CA LEU A 18 21.49 -12.55 8.17
C LEU A 18 21.25 -14.03 8.39
N ASP A 19 21.47 -14.82 7.35
CA ASP A 19 21.56 -16.26 7.45
C ASP A 19 22.91 -16.64 8.08
N THR A 20 22.84 -17.24 9.26
CA THR A 20 24.01 -17.74 10.01
C THR A 20 24.21 -19.24 9.82
N ASP A 21 23.41 -19.89 8.98
CA ASP A 21 23.47 -21.34 8.77
C ASP A 21 24.86 -21.76 8.32
N ARG A 22 25.36 -22.82 8.96
CA ARG A 22 26.72 -23.38 8.76
C ARG A 22 27.89 -22.39 8.97
N GLY A 23 27.68 -21.26 9.65
CA GLY A 23 28.74 -20.30 10.00
C GLY A 23 29.20 -19.40 8.86
N LEU A 24 28.43 -19.32 7.76
CA LEU A 24 28.77 -18.52 6.57
C LEU A 24 28.38 -17.03 6.70
N ASN A 25 27.50 -16.67 7.63
CA ASN A 25 27.10 -15.29 7.95
C ASN A 25 26.76 -14.45 6.70
N MET A 26 25.82 -14.94 5.90
CA MET A 26 25.45 -14.35 4.61
C MET A 26 24.16 -13.55 4.71
N TYR A 27 24.02 -12.49 3.91
CA TYR A 27 22.76 -11.75 3.82
C TYR A 27 21.89 -12.27 2.69
N ASP A 28 20.64 -12.60 2.99
CA ASP A 28 19.65 -12.98 1.98
C ASP A 28 19.04 -11.73 1.33
N TYR A 29 19.40 -11.48 0.07
CA TYR A 29 18.80 -10.43 -0.78
C TYR A 29 17.71 -11.01 -1.70
N SER A 30 17.13 -12.16 -1.35
CA SER A 30 16.10 -12.94 -2.04
C SER A 30 16.54 -13.54 -3.38
N ALA A 31 17.15 -12.73 -4.25
CA ALA A 31 17.66 -13.17 -5.54
C ALA A 31 19.08 -13.77 -5.44
N ARG A 32 19.87 -13.33 -4.46
CA ARG A 32 21.27 -13.70 -4.27
C ARG A 32 21.66 -13.62 -2.80
N TYR A 33 22.62 -14.45 -2.39
CA TYR A 33 23.28 -14.32 -1.10
C TYR A 33 24.49 -13.39 -1.21
N MET A 34 24.54 -12.38 -0.34
CA MET A 34 25.63 -11.42 -0.24
C MET A 34 26.59 -11.83 0.88
N ASP A 35 27.88 -11.91 0.55
CA ASP A 35 28.95 -12.14 1.52
C ASP A 35 29.44 -10.79 2.05
N PRO A 36 29.17 -10.45 3.33
CA PRO A 36 29.56 -9.16 3.89
C PRO A 36 31.07 -9.03 4.11
N ALA A 37 31.81 -10.13 4.25
CA ALA A 37 33.27 -10.09 4.41
C ALA A 37 33.96 -9.75 3.08
N LEU A 38 33.39 -10.20 1.96
CA LEU A 38 33.91 -9.93 0.61
C LEU A 38 33.26 -8.70 -0.05
N GLY A 39 32.10 -8.26 0.42
CA GLY A 39 31.32 -7.16 -0.16
C GLY A 39 30.87 -7.45 -1.59
N ARG A 40 30.47 -8.70 -1.88
CA ARG A 40 30.10 -9.21 -3.21
C ARG A 40 28.99 -10.25 -3.12
N PHE A 41 28.33 -10.54 -4.23
CA PHE A 41 27.41 -11.68 -4.33
C PHE A 41 28.18 -12.96 -4.66
N ASN A 42 27.71 -14.10 -4.12
CA ASN A 42 28.32 -15.40 -4.39
C ASN A 42 27.85 -16.05 -5.70
N THR A 43 26.83 -15.48 -6.34
CA THR A 43 26.27 -15.96 -7.60
C THR A 43 26.25 -14.84 -8.65
N MET A 44 26.39 -15.21 -9.92
CA MET A 44 26.29 -14.25 -11.02
C MET A 44 24.90 -13.59 -11.05
N ASP A 45 24.88 -12.30 -11.41
CA ASP A 45 23.65 -11.56 -11.69
C ASP A 45 22.88 -12.21 -12.87
N PRO A 46 21.60 -12.60 -12.69
CA PRO A 46 20.76 -13.08 -13.78
C PRO A 46 20.57 -12.07 -14.92
N MET A 47 20.80 -10.78 -14.66
CA MET A 47 20.76 -9.69 -15.63
C MET A 47 22.16 -9.19 -16.03
N ALA A 48 23.23 -9.95 -15.77
CA ALA A 48 24.60 -9.56 -16.11
C ALA A 48 24.76 -9.13 -17.59
N GLU A 49 23.98 -9.73 -18.49
CA GLU A 49 23.97 -9.40 -19.93
C GLU A 49 23.49 -7.97 -20.25
N LYS A 50 22.82 -7.28 -19.32
CA LYS A 50 22.40 -5.89 -19.49
C LYS A 50 23.49 -4.88 -19.13
N TYR A 51 24.52 -5.30 -18.39
CA TYR A 51 25.52 -4.40 -17.81
C TYR A 51 26.94 -4.95 -18.00
N TYR A 52 27.41 -5.01 -19.25
CA TYR A 52 28.74 -5.54 -19.60
C TYR A 52 29.92 -4.84 -18.90
N SER A 53 29.74 -3.60 -18.44
CA SER A 53 30.77 -2.81 -17.78
C SER A 53 30.87 -3.06 -16.26
N ILE A 54 29.95 -3.84 -15.68
CA ILE A 54 29.90 -4.14 -14.25
C ILE A 54 30.15 -5.63 -14.05
N SER A 55 30.96 -5.99 -13.07
CA SER A 55 31.21 -7.41 -12.77
C SER A 55 29.89 -8.10 -12.39
N PRO A 56 29.59 -9.30 -12.92
CA PRO A 56 28.39 -10.08 -12.59
C PRO A 56 28.23 -10.41 -11.09
N TYR A 57 29.29 -10.21 -10.30
CA TYR A 57 29.32 -10.47 -8.85
C TYR A 57 29.39 -9.18 -8.02
N ALA A 58 29.42 -8.00 -8.65
CA ALA A 58 29.57 -6.73 -7.95
C ALA A 58 28.34 -6.43 -7.10
N TYR A 59 28.57 -6.20 -5.80
CA TYR A 59 27.60 -5.59 -4.93
C TYR A 59 27.67 -4.06 -5.09
N CYS A 60 26.54 -3.40 -5.33
CA CYS A 60 26.44 -1.94 -5.43
C CYS A 60 27.39 -1.28 -6.45
N ALA A 61 27.71 -1.96 -7.55
CA ALA A 61 28.72 -1.52 -8.53
C ALA A 61 30.07 -1.08 -7.90
N GLY A 62 30.42 -1.63 -6.74
CA GLY A 62 31.66 -1.32 -6.02
C GLY A 62 31.63 -0.08 -5.12
N ASN A 63 30.48 0.57 -4.92
CA ASN A 63 30.35 1.68 -3.96
C ASN A 63 29.09 1.52 -3.09
N PRO A 64 29.14 0.69 -2.04
CA PRO A 64 28.01 0.39 -1.16
C PRO A 64 27.59 1.55 -0.23
N VAL A 65 28.35 2.65 -0.21
CA VAL A 65 28.03 3.87 0.55
C VAL A 65 27.16 4.82 -0.28
N ARG A 66 27.37 4.88 -1.60
CA ARG A 66 26.64 5.74 -2.54
C ARG A 66 25.54 5.00 -3.32
N PHE A 67 25.81 3.76 -3.69
CA PHE A 67 24.88 2.90 -4.38
C PHE A 67 24.43 1.83 -3.40
N PHE A 68 23.15 1.81 -3.10
CA PHE A 68 22.46 0.60 -2.68
C PHE A 68 22.13 -0.15 -3.97
N ASP A 69 22.28 -1.49 -4.06
CA ASP A 69 21.81 -2.27 -5.22
C ASP A 69 20.27 -2.29 -5.16
N PRO A 70 19.55 -1.42 -5.90
CA PRO A 70 18.14 -1.12 -5.71
C PRO A 70 17.29 -1.80 -6.79
N ASN A 71 17.76 -2.87 -7.42
CA ASN A 71 16.97 -3.57 -8.43
C ASN A 71 15.81 -4.30 -7.77
N GLY A 72 14.81 -3.54 -7.38
CA GLY A 72 13.55 -4.08 -6.96
C GLY A 72 12.67 -3.07 -6.27
N LYS A 73 12.16 -2.10 -7.03
CA LYS A 73 10.73 -1.77 -7.00
C LYS A 73 10.29 -0.93 -5.76
N GLU A 74 9.45 0.10 -5.93
CA GLU A 74 9.50 1.26 -5.00
C GLU A 74 8.17 2.01 -4.78
N ILE A 75 7.89 2.36 -3.52
CA ILE A 75 6.94 3.43 -3.15
C ILE A 75 7.76 4.68 -2.81
N TRP A 76 7.56 5.75 -3.58
CA TRP A 76 8.28 7.01 -3.39
C TRP A 76 7.41 8.03 -2.66
N ILE A 77 8.01 8.80 -1.75
CA ILE A 77 7.36 9.92 -1.07
C ILE A 77 7.98 11.21 -1.59
N TYR A 78 7.20 12.02 -2.30
CA TYR A 78 7.60 13.33 -2.81
C TYR A 78 7.04 14.44 -1.93
N TYR A 79 7.91 15.35 -1.54
CA TYR A 79 7.59 16.47 -0.66
C TYR A 79 8.44 17.69 -1.02
N ASP A 80 8.00 18.88 -0.63
CA ASP A 80 8.82 20.09 -0.72
C ASP A 80 9.54 20.32 0.63
N ASP A 81 10.82 20.68 0.58
CA ASP A 81 11.57 21.08 1.77
C ASP A 81 11.22 22.51 2.23
N GLU A 82 11.86 22.98 3.30
CA GLU A 82 11.63 24.32 3.88
C GLU A 82 11.90 25.46 2.88
N ASP A 83 12.75 25.22 1.88
CA ASP A 83 13.10 26.17 0.82
C ASP A 83 12.15 26.05 -0.39
N GLY A 84 11.14 25.18 -0.33
CA GLY A 84 10.18 24.92 -1.41
C GLY A 84 10.77 24.11 -2.56
N LYS A 85 11.89 23.43 -2.35
CA LYS A 85 12.51 22.57 -3.35
C LYS A 85 11.98 21.15 -3.20
N ARG A 86 11.61 20.55 -4.33
CA ARG A 86 11.10 19.19 -4.36
C ARG A 86 12.19 18.18 -4.00
N GLN A 87 11.87 17.36 -3.00
CA GLN A 87 12.64 16.23 -2.51
C GLN A 87 11.87 14.93 -2.73
N GLN A 88 12.59 13.81 -2.59
CA GLN A 88 12.02 12.49 -2.65
C GLN A 88 12.66 11.57 -1.61
N MET A 89 11.87 10.65 -1.07
CA MET A 89 12.32 9.63 -0.13
C MET A 89 11.75 8.28 -0.53
N LEU A 90 12.58 7.26 -0.52
CA LEU A 90 12.14 5.89 -0.74
C LEU A 90 11.51 5.33 0.54
N TYR A 91 10.28 4.84 0.45
CA TYR A 91 9.66 4.10 1.53
C TYR A 91 10.18 2.65 1.57
N ASN A 92 10.48 2.17 2.78
CA ASN A 92 10.74 0.77 3.08
C ASN A 92 9.78 0.31 4.17
N ALA A 93 9.27 -0.93 4.03
CA ALA A 93 8.37 -1.52 5.00
C ALA A 93 8.92 -1.42 6.43
N ASN A 94 8.08 -0.94 7.36
CA ASN A 94 8.40 -0.75 8.78
C ASN A 94 9.56 0.21 9.06
N MET A 95 9.96 1.05 8.10
CA MET A 95 11.01 2.02 8.35
C MET A 95 10.61 3.05 9.40
N LYS A 96 11.60 3.56 10.13
CA LYS A 96 11.46 4.72 11.00
C LYS A 96 11.99 5.96 10.28
N TYR A 97 11.19 7.01 10.26
CA TYR A 97 11.61 8.32 9.77
C TYR A 97 12.14 9.15 10.95
N GLU A 98 13.38 9.61 10.85
CA GLU A 98 14.06 10.41 11.90
C GLU A 98 14.15 11.91 11.53
N GLY A 99 13.59 12.31 10.39
CA GLY A 99 13.53 13.71 10.00
C GLY A 99 12.34 14.46 10.62
N ASP A 100 12.23 15.74 10.29
CA ASP A 100 11.25 16.68 10.83
C ASP A 100 10.07 16.96 9.89
N ASN A 101 10.20 16.66 8.59
CA ASN A 101 9.11 16.87 7.64
C ASN A 101 7.83 16.09 8.04
N THR A 102 6.77 16.84 8.33
CA THR A 102 5.52 16.31 8.88
C THR A 102 4.75 15.45 7.88
N PHE A 103 4.80 15.78 6.59
CA PHE A 103 4.17 14.97 5.54
C PHE A 103 4.88 13.63 5.34
N VAL A 104 6.21 13.63 5.36
CA VAL A 104 6.99 12.39 5.28
C VAL A 104 6.71 11.51 6.50
N SER A 105 6.71 12.09 7.70
CA SER A 105 6.37 11.39 8.94
C SER A 105 4.97 10.76 8.89
N ALA A 106 3.95 11.53 8.45
CA ALA A 106 2.58 11.04 8.28
C ALA A 106 2.51 9.92 7.23
N SER A 107 3.15 10.10 6.08
CA SER A 107 3.18 9.11 5.01
C SER A 107 3.79 7.79 5.47
N VAL A 108 4.97 7.83 6.11
CA VAL A 108 5.63 6.64 6.65
C VAL A 108 4.76 5.96 7.71
N ASN A 109 4.13 6.73 8.60
CA ASN A 109 3.27 6.19 9.65
C ASN A 109 2.07 5.42 9.08
N TYR A 110 1.33 6.00 8.13
CA TYR A 110 0.13 5.34 7.58
C TYR A 110 0.48 4.22 6.60
N LEU A 111 1.60 4.29 5.88
CA LEU A 111 2.13 3.16 5.11
C LEU A 111 2.51 1.99 6.01
N ASN A 112 3.21 2.24 7.12
CA ASN A 112 3.53 1.20 8.11
C ASN A 112 2.28 0.64 8.78
N SER A 113 1.28 1.49 9.03
CA SER A 113 -0.01 1.07 9.56
C SER A 113 -0.72 0.12 8.61
N MET A 114 -0.76 0.41 7.31
CA MET A 114 -1.29 -0.52 6.32
C MET A 114 -0.50 -1.84 6.29
N TYR A 115 0.83 -1.76 6.24
CA TYR A 115 1.72 -2.92 6.16
C TYR A 115 1.49 -3.89 7.32
N SER A 116 1.52 -3.37 8.55
CA SER A 116 1.44 -4.16 9.78
C SER A 116 0.02 -4.67 10.11
N ASN A 117 -1.02 -4.15 9.45
CA ASN A 117 -2.41 -4.49 9.73
C ASN A 117 -3.07 -5.35 8.64
N GLY A 118 -2.24 -6.11 7.92
CA GLY A 118 -2.68 -7.13 6.96
C GLY A 118 -2.48 -6.75 5.50
N GLY A 119 -1.83 -5.62 5.20
CA GLY A 119 -1.60 -5.17 3.84
C GLY A 119 -0.23 -5.49 3.25
N ALA A 120 0.62 -6.20 4.00
CA ALA A 120 1.98 -6.54 3.57
C ALA A 120 2.01 -7.23 2.19
N ASP A 121 1.09 -8.14 1.88
CA ASP A 121 1.12 -8.90 0.63
C ASP A 121 0.89 -8.07 -0.63
N ILE A 122 0.02 -7.06 -0.58
CA ILE A 122 -0.14 -6.14 -1.71
C ILE A 122 0.95 -5.09 -1.71
N MET A 123 1.38 -4.63 -0.53
CA MET A 123 2.48 -3.67 -0.41
C MET A 123 3.78 -4.26 -0.95
N ASP A 124 4.10 -5.52 -0.65
CA ASP A 124 5.25 -6.25 -1.19
C ASP A 124 5.17 -6.41 -2.71
N VAL A 125 3.97 -6.45 -3.28
CA VAL A 125 3.80 -6.43 -4.75
C VAL A 125 4.02 -5.04 -5.32
N LEU A 126 3.62 -3.97 -4.62
CA LEU A 126 3.76 -2.59 -5.08
C LEU A 126 5.19 -2.06 -4.89
N ILE A 127 5.76 -2.27 -3.70
CA ILE A 127 7.20 -2.22 -3.44
C ILE A 127 7.91 -3.26 -4.29
N GLY A 128 7.21 -4.26 -4.83
CA GLY A 128 7.69 -5.20 -5.83
C GLY A 128 7.36 -4.79 -7.29
N SER A 129 6.81 -3.59 -7.51
CA SER A 129 6.53 -2.88 -8.77
C SER A 129 7.73 -2.51 -9.67
N ASN A 130 7.83 -2.98 -10.93
CA ASN A 130 8.65 -2.25 -11.92
C ASN A 130 8.13 -0.83 -12.17
N ASN A 131 6.89 -0.57 -11.74
CA ASN A 131 6.25 0.72 -11.75
C ASN A 131 6.36 1.41 -10.38
N SER A 132 6.33 2.74 -10.38
CA SER A 132 6.41 3.54 -9.15
C SER A 132 5.03 3.96 -8.66
N PHE A 133 4.84 3.90 -7.35
CA PHE A 133 3.64 4.39 -6.67
C PHE A 133 4.03 5.52 -5.74
N ASN A 134 3.63 6.74 -6.09
CA ASN A 134 4.21 7.94 -5.51
C ASN A 134 3.23 8.61 -4.55
N MET A 135 3.58 8.75 -3.27
CA MET A 135 2.89 9.62 -2.33
C MET A 135 3.32 11.07 -2.58
N ILE A 136 2.37 11.96 -2.84
CA ILE A 136 2.67 13.37 -3.14
C ILE A 136 1.92 14.27 -2.16
N ASN A 137 2.63 15.25 -1.58
CA ASN A 137 2.00 16.28 -0.73
C ASN A 137 1.19 17.28 -1.57
N LYS A 138 0.06 16.81 -2.10
CA LYS A 138 -0.84 17.57 -2.95
C LYS A 138 -2.26 17.15 -2.63
N THR A 139 -3.16 18.13 -2.60
CA THR A 139 -4.59 17.88 -2.45
C THR A 139 -5.24 17.78 -3.84
N PRO A 140 -6.10 16.78 -4.10
CA PRO A 140 -6.77 16.65 -5.39
C PRO A 140 -7.71 17.83 -5.66
N THR A 141 -8.07 18.03 -6.92
CA THR A 141 -9.00 19.09 -7.35
C THR A 141 -10.07 18.52 -8.25
N ASP A 142 -11.30 19.05 -8.15
CA ASP A 142 -12.36 18.74 -9.10
C ASP A 142 -12.10 19.41 -10.47
N ASN A 143 -12.99 19.15 -11.43
CA ASN A 143 -12.91 19.72 -12.78
C ASN A 143 -13.06 21.25 -12.82
N ASN A 144 -13.53 21.87 -11.73
CA ASN A 144 -13.68 23.32 -11.59
C ASN A 144 -12.47 23.94 -10.86
N GLY A 145 -11.47 23.13 -10.47
CA GLY A 145 -10.31 23.56 -9.71
C GLY A 145 -10.55 23.69 -8.21
N ASN A 146 -11.69 23.23 -7.68
CA ASN A 146 -11.95 23.23 -6.24
C ASN A 146 -11.15 22.11 -5.58
N THR A 147 -10.46 22.43 -4.50
CA THR A 147 -9.77 21.47 -3.66
C THR A 147 -10.73 20.43 -3.10
N LEU A 148 -10.40 19.15 -3.31
CA LEU A 148 -11.10 18.00 -2.75
C LEU A 148 -10.34 17.51 -1.53
N ASP A 149 -10.95 17.56 -0.37
CA ASP A 149 -10.36 17.09 0.87
C ASP A 149 -10.42 15.55 0.95
N ALA A 150 -9.59 14.90 0.14
CA ALA A 150 -9.56 13.46 -0.05
C ALA A 150 -8.14 12.99 -0.42
N LEU A 151 -7.89 11.69 -0.29
CA LEU A 151 -6.80 11.03 -1.00
C LEU A 151 -7.28 10.68 -2.41
N GLN A 152 -6.36 10.61 -3.38
CA GLN A 152 -6.71 10.20 -4.74
C GLN A 152 -5.52 9.56 -5.46
N PHE A 153 -5.73 8.36 -5.97
CA PHE A 153 -4.81 7.69 -6.89
C PHE A 153 -5.06 8.13 -8.34
N ASN A 154 -3.97 8.45 -9.03
CA ASN A 154 -3.95 8.85 -10.43
C ASN A 154 -2.98 7.95 -11.19
N GLU A 155 -3.52 7.13 -12.10
CA GLU A 155 -2.73 6.25 -12.96
C GLU A 155 -1.79 7.07 -13.87
N THR A 156 -0.55 6.60 -14.04
CA THR A 156 0.43 7.23 -14.95
C THR A 156 0.55 6.46 -16.26
N ALA A 157 0.63 7.18 -17.38
CA ALA A 157 0.85 6.61 -18.72
C ALA A 157 2.23 5.94 -18.79
N GLY A 158 2.28 4.64 -18.50
CA GLY A 158 3.51 3.87 -18.39
C GLY A 158 3.50 2.80 -17.30
N GLY A 159 2.48 2.83 -16.42
CA GLY A 159 2.40 1.96 -15.25
C GLY A 159 2.61 2.75 -13.96
N GLY A 160 2.05 2.25 -12.85
CA GLY A 160 2.12 2.92 -11.56
C GLY A 160 1.19 4.12 -11.45
N GLY A 161 1.48 5.03 -10.53
CA GLY A 161 0.68 6.24 -10.38
C GLY A 161 1.00 7.09 -9.15
N ASP A 162 0.32 8.22 -9.07
CA ASP A 162 0.49 9.22 -8.03
C ASP A 162 -0.70 9.18 -7.07
N ILE A 163 -0.41 9.07 -5.78
CA ILE A 163 -1.35 9.22 -4.68
C ILE A 163 -1.21 10.65 -4.16
N TYR A 164 -2.20 11.48 -4.46
CA TYR A 164 -2.32 12.82 -3.90
C TYR A 164 -2.75 12.70 -2.45
N ALA A 165 -1.79 12.93 -1.55
CA ALA A 165 -1.87 12.60 -0.14
C ALA A 165 -2.00 13.80 0.80
N GLY A 166 -2.43 14.96 0.29
CA GLY A 166 -2.58 16.19 1.08
C GLY A 166 -3.52 16.03 2.28
N MET A 167 -4.53 15.15 2.21
CA MET A 167 -5.45 14.84 3.31
C MET A 167 -4.73 14.35 4.59
N LEU A 168 -3.53 13.75 4.46
CA LEU A 168 -2.76 13.27 5.62
C LEU A 168 -2.38 14.41 6.57
N MET A 169 -2.23 15.63 6.04
CA MET A 169 -1.88 16.83 6.79
C MET A 169 -3.09 17.50 7.47
N ASN A 170 -4.31 17.05 7.17
CA ASN A 170 -5.51 17.62 7.74
C ASN A 170 -5.82 16.96 9.09
N SER A 171 -5.83 17.77 10.17
CA SER A 171 -6.11 17.31 11.54
C SER A 171 -7.58 17.00 11.81
N SER A 172 -8.48 17.34 10.88
CA SER A 172 -9.92 17.07 11.00
C SER A 172 -10.26 15.60 10.75
N TYR A 173 -9.36 14.85 10.10
CA TYR A 173 -9.52 13.42 9.88
C TYR A 173 -8.88 12.61 11.00
N SER A 174 -9.63 11.62 11.46
CA SER A 174 -9.15 10.60 12.38
C SER A 174 -8.06 9.74 11.72
N ASP A 175 -7.15 9.20 12.54
CA ASP A 175 -6.16 8.22 12.09
C ASP A 175 -6.81 7.00 11.45
N TYR A 176 -7.97 6.55 11.95
CA TYR A 176 -8.75 5.49 11.32
C TYR A 176 -9.04 5.82 9.85
N VAL A 177 -9.54 7.03 9.56
CA VAL A 177 -9.89 7.43 8.19
C VAL A 177 -8.65 7.59 7.32
N LYS A 178 -7.52 8.03 7.89
CA LYS A 178 -6.25 8.13 7.16
C LYS A 178 -5.65 6.76 6.82
N VAL A 179 -5.69 5.80 7.75
CA VAL A 179 -5.28 4.41 7.51
C VAL A 179 -6.18 3.78 6.42
N GLU A 180 -7.50 3.95 6.53
CA GLU A 180 -8.44 3.45 5.53
C GLU A 180 -8.16 4.08 4.16
N GLY A 181 -8.02 5.40 4.09
CA GLY A 181 -7.80 6.12 2.85
C GLY A 181 -6.49 5.73 2.16
N VAL A 182 -5.36 5.65 2.90
CA VAL A 182 -4.08 5.21 2.32
C VAL A 182 -4.19 3.78 1.78
N SER A 183 -4.84 2.90 2.54
CA SER A 183 -5.07 1.52 2.11
C SER A 183 -5.96 1.43 0.87
N HIS A 184 -6.92 2.32 0.73
CA HIS A 184 -7.84 2.40 -0.40
C HIS A 184 -7.11 2.83 -1.69
N GLU A 185 -6.37 3.94 -1.66
CA GLU A 185 -5.66 4.45 -2.84
C GLU A 185 -4.53 3.50 -3.29
N LEU A 186 -3.80 2.89 -2.35
CA LEU A 186 -2.80 1.88 -2.70
C LEU A 186 -3.44 0.62 -3.29
N PHE A 187 -4.64 0.26 -2.86
CA PHE A 187 -5.36 -0.85 -3.47
C PHE A 187 -5.75 -0.54 -4.93
N HIS A 188 -6.10 0.70 -5.26
CA HIS A 188 -6.27 1.12 -6.66
C HIS A 188 -4.97 1.00 -7.45
N GLY A 189 -3.84 1.42 -6.87
CA GLY A 189 -2.52 1.17 -7.46
C GLY A 189 -2.28 -0.31 -7.73
N PHE A 190 -2.64 -1.17 -6.79
CA PHE A 190 -2.53 -2.62 -6.94
C PHE A 190 -3.47 -3.19 -8.01
N GLN A 191 -4.71 -2.70 -8.10
CA GLN A 191 -5.62 -3.06 -9.18
C GLN A 191 -5.04 -2.69 -10.54
N TYR A 192 -4.50 -1.47 -10.67
CA TYR A 192 -3.84 -1.03 -11.91
C TYR A 192 -2.66 -1.92 -12.27
N GLU A 193 -1.81 -2.25 -11.29
CA GLU A 193 -0.67 -3.16 -11.46
C GLU A 193 -1.08 -4.57 -11.90
N LYS A 194 -2.27 -5.03 -11.51
CA LYS A 194 -2.85 -6.31 -11.95
C LYS A 194 -3.62 -6.22 -13.26
N GLY A 195 -3.60 -5.07 -13.94
CA GLY A 195 -4.31 -4.83 -15.19
C GLY A 195 -5.81 -4.58 -15.02
N GLN A 196 -6.28 -4.34 -13.79
CA GLN A 196 -7.67 -4.05 -13.42
C GLN A 196 -7.90 -2.57 -13.11
N GLY A 197 -7.09 -1.65 -13.63
CA GLY A 197 -7.27 -0.22 -13.37
C GLY A 197 -8.50 0.41 -14.04
N GLY A 198 -8.67 1.70 -13.74
CA GLY A 198 -9.75 2.57 -14.19
C GLY A 198 -10.94 2.60 -13.24
N ALA A 199 -11.63 3.74 -13.22
CA ALA A 199 -12.81 3.94 -12.39
C ALA A 199 -13.95 2.95 -12.76
N SER A 200 -14.41 2.19 -11.76
CA SER A 200 -15.61 1.34 -11.84
C SER A 200 -16.14 1.03 -10.45
N VAL A 201 -17.46 0.84 -10.31
CA VAL A 201 -18.07 0.49 -9.01
C VAL A 201 -17.47 -0.80 -8.45
N PHE A 202 -17.14 -1.77 -9.30
CA PHE A 202 -16.42 -2.98 -8.90
C PHE A 202 -15.11 -2.65 -8.17
N ASN A 203 -14.27 -1.80 -8.78
CA ASN A 203 -12.96 -1.48 -8.22
C ASN A 203 -13.08 -0.70 -6.91
N GLU A 204 -14.02 0.25 -6.86
CA GLU A 204 -14.34 1.05 -5.67
C GLU A 204 -14.80 0.18 -4.50
N VAL A 205 -15.81 -0.67 -4.73
CA VAL A 205 -16.33 -1.58 -3.70
C VAL A 205 -15.23 -2.52 -3.21
N GLU A 206 -14.39 -3.01 -4.12
CA GLU A 206 -13.28 -3.88 -3.77
C GLU A 206 -12.25 -3.17 -2.88
N ALA A 207 -11.83 -1.97 -3.27
CA ALA A 207 -10.88 -1.15 -2.52
C ALA A 207 -11.45 -0.72 -1.16
N MET A 208 -12.75 -0.36 -1.09
CA MET A 208 -13.43 0.00 0.16
C MET A 208 -13.51 -1.18 1.13
N VAL A 209 -13.88 -2.37 0.66
CA VAL A 209 -13.91 -3.56 1.53
C VAL A 209 -12.50 -3.88 2.03
N TYR A 210 -11.51 -3.86 1.15
CA TYR A 210 -10.12 -4.10 1.52
C TYR A 210 -9.63 -3.11 2.59
N SER A 211 -9.81 -1.81 2.34
CA SER A 211 -9.34 -0.76 3.24
C SER A 211 -10.04 -0.77 4.60
N SER A 212 -11.35 -1.03 4.63
CA SER A 212 -12.08 -1.18 5.89
C SER A 212 -11.60 -2.39 6.69
N VAL A 213 -11.15 -3.48 6.06
CA VAL A 213 -10.52 -4.61 6.77
C VAL A 213 -9.20 -4.17 7.43
N ILE A 214 -8.34 -3.46 6.70
CA ILE A 214 -7.06 -2.94 7.22
C ILE A 214 -7.29 -1.97 8.39
N ALA A 215 -8.20 -1.01 8.22
CA ALA A 215 -8.50 -0.02 9.25
C ALA A 215 -9.12 -0.66 10.52
N ASN A 216 -9.96 -1.69 10.37
CA ASN A 216 -10.49 -2.44 11.51
C ASN A 216 -9.41 -3.28 12.23
N ASN A 217 -8.46 -3.85 11.50
CA ASN A 217 -7.32 -4.54 12.10
C ASN A 217 -6.44 -3.54 12.88
N TRP A 218 -6.17 -2.36 12.29
CA TRP A 218 -5.47 -1.27 12.96
C TRP A 218 -6.18 -0.81 14.23
N LEU A 219 -7.50 -0.60 14.18
CA LEU A 219 -8.29 -0.24 15.35
C LEU A 219 -8.23 -1.32 16.44
N SER A 220 -8.26 -2.60 16.05
CA SER A 220 -8.14 -3.72 16.99
C SER A 220 -6.78 -3.74 17.70
N ASN A 221 -5.72 -3.29 17.02
CA ASN A 221 -4.38 -3.13 17.59
C ASN A 221 -4.19 -1.80 18.37
N ASN A 222 -5.19 -0.91 18.34
CA ASN A 222 -5.20 0.37 19.06
C ASN A 222 -6.50 0.49 19.89
N PRO A 223 -6.71 -0.36 20.91
CA PRO A 223 -8.00 -0.48 21.60
C PRO A 223 -8.43 0.78 22.36
N ASP A 224 -7.47 1.62 22.76
CA ASP A 224 -7.72 2.88 23.45
C ASP A 224 -7.99 4.05 22.48
N TYR A 225 -7.95 3.80 21.17
CA TYR A 225 -8.19 4.82 20.16
C TYR A 225 -9.66 5.25 20.14
N ILE A 226 -9.90 6.55 20.27
CA ILE A 226 -11.22 7.15 20.19
C ILE A 226 -11.21 8.17 19.06
N GLY A 227 -11.85 7.82 17.93
CA GLY A 227 -11.94 8.68 16.77
C GLY A 227 -13.13 8.30 15.88
N ALA A 228 -13.53 9.22 15.01
CA ALA A 228 -14.60 8.97 14.05
C ALA A 228 -14.20 7.83 13.09
N LEU A 229 -15.15 6.94 12.79
CA LEU A 229 -14.98 5.90 11.79
C LEU A 229 -15.52 6.37 10.44
N SER A 230 -15.10 5.68 9.38
CA SER A 230 -15.56 5.96 8.02
C SER A 230 -17.03 5.62 7.80
N SER A 231 -17.66 6.32 6.86
CA SER A 231 -19.03 6.06 6.42
C SER A 231 -19.13 5.19 5.16
N ASN A 232 -17.99 4.71 4.61
CA ASN A 232 -17.94 3.94 3.35
C ASN A 232 -18.84 2.69 3.36
N GLY A 233 -18.89 2.00 4.50
CA GLY A 233 -19.73 0.81 4.68
C GLY A 233 -21.20 1.09 5.02
N LEU A 234 -21.62 2.35 5.12
CA LEU A 234 -22.98 2.72 5.51
C LEU A 234 -23.91 2.83 4.30
N GLY A 235 -25.15 2.37 4.50
CA GLY A 235 -26.25 2.58 3.58
C GLY A 235 -26.87 3.96 3.74
N ASN A 236 -27.55 4.44 2.70
CA ASN A 236 -28.28 5.71 2.72
C ASN A 236 -29.67 5.62 3.40
N GLY A 237 -29.95 4.55 4.15
CA GLY A 237 -31.23 4.30 4.82
C GLY A 237 -32.37 3.79 3.94
N SER A 238 -32.19 3.69 2.61
CA SER A 238 -33.17 3.06 1.72
C SER A 238 -33.17 1.53 1.84
N ALA A 239 -34.16 0.85 1.25
CA ALA A 239 -34.14 -0.61 1.15
C ALA A 239 -32.89 -1.14 0.42
N SER A 240 -32.45 -0.45 -0.63
CA SER A 240 -31.16 -0.76 -1.30
C SER A 240 -29.96 -0.45 -0.41
N GLY A 241 -30.05 0.60 0.42
CA GLY A 241 -29.01 0.96 1.38
C GLY A 241 -28.84 -0.08 2.48
N ASN A 242 -29.92 -0.63 3.01
CA ASN A 242 -29.86 -1.70 4.02
C ASN A 242 -29.21 -2.96 3.44
N LEU A 243 -29.54 -3.32 2.19
CA LEU A 243 -28.92 -4.46 1.49
C LEU A 243 -27.43 -4.21 1.19
N TYR A 244 -27.07 -2.99 0.78
CA TYR A 244 -25.68 -2.58 0.59
C TYR A 244 -24.89 -2.71 1.89
N GLU A 245 -25.36 -2.08 2.96
CA GLU A 245 -24.69 -2.05 4.25
C GLU A 245 -24.50 -3.46 4.82
N GLN A 246 -25.54 -4.29 4.77
CA GLN A 246 -25.46 -5.67 5.24
C GLN A 246 -24.42 -6.47 4.44
N SER A 247 -24.48 -6.39 3.11
CA SER A 247 -23.55 -7.13 2.24
C SER A 247 -22.11 -6.65 2.41
N PHE A 248 -21.90 -5.34 2.52
CA PHE A 248 -20.59 -4.73 2.74
C PHE A 248 -20.00 -5.14 4.09
N LYS A 249 -20.76 -4.98 5.19
CA LYS A 249 -20.29 -5.32 6.53
C LYS A 249 -19.97 -6.82 6.66
N SER A 250 -20.75 -7.69 6.02
CA SER A 250 -20.45 -9.12 5.97
C SER A 250 -19.17 -9.40 5.19
N LEU A 251 -18.90 -8.72 4.07
CA LEU A 251 -17.63 -8.88 3.35
C LEU A 251 -16.41 -8.46 4.18
N VAL A 252 -16.54 -7.36 4.94
CA VAL A 252 -15.47 -6.86 5.83
C VAL A 252 -15.25 -7.80 7.02
N LYS A 253 -16.32 -8.34 7.59
CA LYS A 253 -16.26 -9.21 8.78
C LYS A 253 -15.83 -10.64 8.44
N ASP A 254 -16.49 -11.23 7.45
CA ASP A 254 -16.47 -12.67 7.18
C ASP A 254 -15.56 -13.02 5.97
N GLY A 255 -15.10 -12.03 5.23
CA GLY A 255 -14.24 -12.20 4.05
C GLY A 255 -15.02 -12.27 2.73
N TYR A 256 -14.32 -12.60 1.65
CA TYR A 256 -14.90 -12.57 0.31
C TYR A 256 -15.97 -13.65 0.10
N SER A 257 -17.16 -13.21 -0.31
CA SER A 257 -18.22 -14.06 -0.87
C SER A 257 -18.67 -13.50 -2.21
N LYS A 258 -18.73 -14.34 -3.24
CA LYS A 258 -19.16 -13.92 -4.58
C LYS A 258 -20.56 -13.31 -4.58
N GLU A 259 -21.48 -13.92 -3.84
CA GLU A 259 -22.87 -13.46 -3.75
C GLU A 259 -22.94 -12.08 -3.08
N LEU A 260 -22.32 -11.94 -1.91
CA LEU A 260 -22.30 -10.68 -1.18
C LEU A 260 -21.63 -9.59 -2.00
N PHE A 261 -20.49 -9.88 -2.64
CA PHE A 261 -19.77 -8.91 -3.46
C PHE A 261 -20.59 -8.42 -4.67
N VAL A 262 -21.28 -9.34 -5.36
CA VAL A 262 -22.19 -8.97 -6.46
C VAL A 262 -23.37 -8.15 -5.94
N ASN A 263 -23.93 -8.48 -4.77
CA ASN A 263 -25.00 -7.70 -4.16
C ASN A 263 -24.53 -6.28 -3.83
N THR A 264 -23.38 -6.15 -3.16
CA THR A 264 -22.78 -4.85 -2.81
C THR A 264 -22.57 -3.97 -4.05
N ILE A 265 -22.03 -4.51 -5.15
CA ILE A 265 -21.84 -3.75 -6.41
C ILE A 265 -23.19 -3.30 -6.99
N LYS A 266 -24.18 -4.20 -7.04
CA LYS A 266 -25.49 -3.90 -7.63
C LYS A 266 -26.24 -2.82 -6.84
N THR A 267 -26.14 -2.85 -5.52
CA THR A 267 -26.83 -1.90 -4.64
C THR A 267 -26.02 -0.66 -4.35
N PHE A 268 -24.73 -0.60 -4.71
CA PHE A 268 -23.86 0.54 -4.43
C PHE A 268 -24.47 1.87 -4.90
N LYS A 269 -24.82 1.98 -6.18
CA LYS A 269 -25.31 3.25 -6.73
C LYS A 269 -26.62 3.72 -6.11
N THR A 270 -27.51 2.81 -5.75
CA THR A 270 -28.83 3.15 -5.20
C THR A 270 -28.86 3.21 -3.68
N GLY A 271 -27.85 2.63 -3.02
CA GLY A 271 -27.87 2.33 -1.59
C GLY A 271 -26.67 2.83 -0.80
N SER A 272 -25.49 3.03 -1.39
CA SER A 272 -24.31 3.44 -0.62
C SER A 272 -24.38 4.90 -0.20
N ASN A 273 -23.93 5.20 1.02
CA ASN A 273 -23.76 6.58 1.47
C ASN A 273 -22.69 7.31 0.62
N SER A 274 -21.67 6.59 0.16
CA SER A 274 -20.63 7.12 -0.73
C SER A 274 -21.17 7.62 -2.08
N ASN A 275 -22.35 7.15 -2.54
CA ASN A 275 -23.02 7.67 -3.72
C ASN A 275 -24.22 8.59 -3.40
N ALA A 276 -24.36 9.10 -2.17
CA ALA A 276 -25.47 9.98 -1.80
C ALA A 276 -25.51 11.28 -2.64
N SER A 277 -24.35 11.81 -3.03
CA SER A 277 -24.22 12.98 -3.92
C SER A 277 -24.27 12.63 -5.41
N GLY A 278 -24.39 11.35 -5.76
CA GLY A 278 -24.47 10.88 -7.14
C GLY A 278 -23.13 10.85 -7.89
N GLY A 279 -21.98 11.05 -7.23
CA GLY A 279 -20.64 11.07 -7.85
C GLY A 279 -20.30 9.82 -8.66
N TYR A 280 -20.83 8.65 -8.30
CA TYR A 280 -20.59 7.37 -8.97
C TYR A 280 -21.67 7.01 -9.99
N THR A 281 -22.68 7.86 -10.20
CA THR A 281 -23.82 7.55 -11.09
C THR A 281 -23.36 7.25 -12.52
N LYS A 282 -22.39 8.03 -13.02
CA LYS A 282 -21.85 7.90 -14.39
C LYS A 282 -20.71 6.88 -14.51
N ILE A 283 -20.18 6.37 -13.39
CA ILE A 283 -19.09 5.40 -13.37
C ILE A 283 -19.64 4.01 -13.75
N PRO A 284 -19.01 3.25 -14.66
CA PRO A 284 -19.51 1.93 -15.04
C PRO A 284 -19.50 0.96 -13.86
N LEU A 285 -20.40 -0.04 -13.86
CA LEU A 285 -20.38 -1.06 -12.80
C LEU A 285 -19.11 -1.92 -12.86
N MET A 286 -18.69 -2.29 -14.07
CA MET A 286 -17.49 -3.07 -14.35
C MET A 286 -16.87 -2.56 -15.65
N ARG A 287 -15.59 -2.86 -15.88
CA ARG A 287 -14.88 -2.55 -17.12
C ARG A 287 -14.59 -3.84 -17.89
N ASN A 288 -14.19 -3.71 -19.15
CA ASN A 288 -13.82 -4.85 -19.98
C ASN A 288 -12.57 -5.59 -19.48
N ASN A 289 -11.68 -4.89 -18.79
CA ASN A 289 -10.49 -5.45 -18.15
C ASN A 289 -10.76 -5.99 -16.73
N THR A 290 -12.00 -5.99 -16.25
CA THR A 290 -12.35 -6.56 -14.95
C THR A 290 -12.08 -8.08 -14.96
N GLN A 291 -11.20 -8.53 -14.07
CA GLN A 291 -10.88 -9.93 -13.86
C GLN A 291 -11.59 -10.45 -12.59
N VAL A 292 -11.11 -11.57 -12.04
CA VAL A 292 -11.58 -12.10 -10.76
C VAL A 292 -11.28 -11.08 -9.65
N PRO A 293 -12.18 -10.88 -8.67
CA PRO A 293 -11.88 -10.04 -7.51
C PRO A 293 -10.57 -10.45 -6.83
N LEU A 294 -9.65 -9.51 -6.72
CA LEU A 294 -8.41 -9.59 -5.98
C LEU A 294 -8.65 -9.90 -4.51
N LEU A 295 -9.77 -9.43 -3.93
CA LEU A 295 -10.19 -9.81 -2.57
C LEU A 295 -10.30 -11.32 -2.37
N LYS A 296 -10.54 -12.11 -3.42
CA LYS A 296 -10.57 -13.58 -3.30
C LYS A 296 -9.23 -14.15 -2.82
N LYS A 297 -8.11 -13.50 -3.13
CA LYS A 297 -6.74 -13.96 -2.83
C LYS A 297 -6.03 -13.10 -1.78
N TYR A 298 -6.30 -11.79 -1.81
CA TYR A 298 -5.59 -10.78 -1.02
C TYR A 298 -6.46 -10.18 0.09
N ASN A 299 -7.63 -10.76 0.41
CA ASN A 299 -8.38 -10.30 1.59
C ASN A 299 -7.66 -10.76 2.88
N PRO A 300 -7.30 -9.83 3.78
CA PRO A 300 -6.59 -10.16 5.02
C PRO A 300 -7.35 -11.12 5.94
N LYS A 301 -8.70 -11.20 5.87
CA LYS A 301 -9.52 -12.11 6.68
C LYS A 301 -9.50 -13.57 6.22
N LEU A 302 -9.11 -13.85 4.98
CA LEU A 302 -9.10 -15.21 4.44
C LEU A 302 -7.87 -16.03 4.88
N ARG A 303 -7.00 -15.45 5.72
CA ARG A 303 -5.80 -16.10 6.26
C ARG A 303 -5.97 -16.26 7.76
N LYS A 304 -6.56 -17.39 8.16
CA LYS A 304 -6.48 -17.95 9.50
C LYS A 304 -5.51 -19.12 9.48
#